data_AF-A0A0F4PP35-F1
#
_entry.id   AF-A0A0F4PP35-F1
#
_cell.length_a   1.000
_cell.length_b   1.000
_cell.length_c   1.000
_cell.angle_alpha   90.00
_cell.angle_beta   90.00
_cell.angle_gamma   90.00
#
_symmetry.space_group_name_H-M   'P 1'
#
loop_
_entity.id
_entity.type
_entity.pdbx_description
1 polymer ?
#
loop_
_entity_poly.entity_id
_entity_poly.type
_entity_poly.pdbx_seq_one_letter_code
_entity_poly.pdbx_strand_id
1 'polypeptide(L)'
;MNDLLKKNLPEFIDKYDELLEIVDYGADRFQRDLALKMVYVLLDARNFYREHKGDIKLELAINAFNSDEMLKNIRDEVSENTSITYDYRFSPVAMKTFAELGYLNLSTLIYIRDRLAHEVHKHRNANSMEAFVYNLQGNSLNCSILNDCIEIMEKRVNRANV
;
A
#
# COMPACT_ATOMS: atom_id res chain seq x y z
N MET A 1 -7.07 -21.99 -1.14
CA MET A 1 -7.88 -20.87 -1.65
C MET A 1 -9.35 -21.20 -1.44
N ASN A 2 -10.03 -20.45 -0.56
CA ASN A 2 -11.42 -20.64 -0.11
C ASN A 2 -12.42 -20.62 -1.30
N ASP A 3 -13.38 -21.54 -1.36
CA ASP A 3 -14.34 -21.63 -2.49
C ASP A 3 -15.20 -20.37 -2.65
N LEU A 4 -15.48 -19.66 -1.55
CA LEU A 4 -16.13 -18.35 -1.60
C LEU A 4 -15.23 -17.27 -2.22
N LEU A 5 -13.91 -17.32 -1.96
CA LEU A 5 -12.94 -16.39 -2.54
C LEU A 5 -12.83 -16.63 -4.04
N LYS A 6 -12.70 -17.88 -4.46
CA LYS A 6 -12.68 -18.25 -5.89
C LYS A 6 -13.92 -17.79 -6.64
N LYS A 7 -15.09 -17.83 -5.99
CA LYS A 7 -16.36 -17.47 -6.60
C LYS A 7 -16.54 -15.96 -6.74
N ASN A 8 -16.16 -15.19 -5.73
CA ASN A 8 -16.49 -13.77 -5.65
C ASN A 8 -15.35 -12.84 -6.11
N LEU A 9 -14.08 -13.25 -5.95
CA LEU A 9 -12.94 -12.42 -6.30
C LEU A 9 -12.95 -11.94 -7.77
N PRO A 10 -13.28 -12.78 -8.77
CA PRO A 10 -13.35 -12.32 -10.16
C PRO A 10 -14.33 -11.15 -10.36
N GLU A 11 -15.51 -11.18 -9.73
CA GLU A 11 -16.50 -10.09 -9.83
C GLU A 11 -15.92 -8.75 -9.35
N PHE A 12 -15.16 -8.76 -8.25
CA PHE A 12 -14.58 -7.53 -7.72
C PHE A 12 -13.35 -7.06 -8.50
N ILE A 13 -12.59 -7.98 -9.11
CA ILE A 13 -11.52 -7.63 -10.04
C ILE A 13 -12.12 -6.96 -11.28
N ASP A 14 -13.16 -7.55 -11.87
CA ASP A 14 -13.84 -6.96 -13.03
C ASP A 14 -14.39 -5.57 -12.70
N LYS A 15 -14.97 -5.39 -11.51
CA LYS A 15 -15.45 -4.08 -11.05
C LYS A 15 -14.33 -3.07 -10.80
N TYR A 16 -13.17 -3.54 -10.33
CA TYR A 16 -11.98 -2.70 -10.19
C TYR A 16 -11.50 -2.20 -11.56
N ASP A 17 -11.40 -3.10 -12.54
CA ASP A 17 -10.96 -2.76 -13.89
C ASP A 17 -11.95 -1.82 -14.59
N GLU A 18 -13.26 -2.06 -14.48
CA GLU A 18 -14.30 -1.13 -14.96
C GLU A 18 -14.15 0.26 -14.34
N LEU A 19 -13.89 0.33 -13.03
CA LEU A 19 -13.72 1.60 -12.33
C LEU A 19 -12.45 2.31 -12.76
N LEU A 20 -11.35 1.57 -12.97
CA LEU A 20 -10.10 2.12 -13.51
C LEU A 20 -10.34 2.80 -14.85
N GLU A 21 -11.05 2.15 -15.78
CA GLU A 21 -11.36 2.71 -17.10
C GLU A 21 -12.17 4.01 -17.01
N ILE A 22 -13.04 4.15 -15.99
CA ILE A 22 -13.85 5.37 -15.78
C ILE A 22 -13.01 6.49 -15.19
N VAL A 23 -12.12 6.18 -14.25
CA VAL A 23 -11.33 7.21 -13.56
C VAL A 23 -10.10 7.62 -14.36
N ASP A 24 -9.64 6.82 -15.32
CA ASP A 24 -8.43 7.07 -16.11
C ASP A 24 -8.62 8.13 -17.21
N TYR A 25 -8.58 9.40 -16.80
CA TYR A 25 -8.41 10.57 -17.66
C TYR A 25 -6.93 11.02 -17.72
N GLY A 26 -5.97 10.09 -17.78
CA GLY A 26 -4.56 10.39 -18.03
C GLY A 26 -3.70 10.75 -16.82
N ALA A 27 -4.00 10.24 -15.62
CA ALA A 27 -3.21 10.46 -14.41
C ALA A 27 -3.03 9.16 -13.57
N ASP A 28 -2.03 8.37 -13.96
CA ASP A 28 -1.83 6.93 -13.67
C ASP A 28 -1.97 6.42 -12.21
N ARG A 29 -1.74 7.26 -11.18
CA ARG A 29 -1.50 6.80 -9.80
C ARG A 29 -2.65 7.05 -8.82
N PHE A 30 -3.13 8.29 -8.74
CA PHE A 30 -4.25 8.63 -7.83
C PHE A 30 -5.55 7.93 -8.23
N GLN A 31 -5.68 7.61 -9.51
CA GLN A 31 -6.85 6.94 -10.07
C GLN A 31 -6.92 5.46 -9.64
N ARG A 32 -5.80 4.74 -9.57
CA ARG A 32 -5.76 3.35 -9.06
C ARG A 32 -6.18 3.27 -7.60
N ASP A 33 -5.68 4.19 -6.78
CA ASP A 33 -6.03 4.29 -5.37
C ASP A 33 -7.53 4.61 -5.17
N LEU A 34 -8.07 5.51 -6.00
CA LEU A 34 -9.48 5.86 -6.01
C LEU A 34 -10.38 4.69 -6.44
N ALA A 35 -10.04 4.01 -7.53
CA ALA A 35 -10.76 2.84 -8.01
C ALA A 35 -10.77 1.72 -6.95
N LEU A 36 -9.61 1.43 -6.35
CA LEU A 36 -9.50 0.46 -5.27
C LEU A 36 -10.40 0.82 -4.08
N LYS A 37 -10.40 2.10 -3.68
CA LYS A 37 -11.27 2.59 -2.61
C LYS A 37 -12.75 2.43 -2.94
N MET A 38 -13.16 2.69 -4.18
CA MET A 38 -14.55 2.52 -4.63
C MET A 38 -14.97 1.05 -4.59
N VAL A 39 -14.11 0.14 -5.05
CA VAL A 39 -14.38 -1.32 -4.97
C VAL A 39 -14.50 -1.79 -3.53
N TYR A 40 -13.68 -1.25 -2.62
CA TYR A 40 -13.79 -1.58 -1.20
C TYR A 40 -15.12 -1.15 -0.59
N VAL A 41 -15.65 0.01 -0.98
CA VAL A 41 -17.00 0.43 -0.56
C VAL A 41 -18.06 -0.55 -1.06
N LEU A 42 -17.96 -1.01 -2.30
CA LEU A 42 -18.88 -2.02 -2.86
C LEU A 42 -18.79 -3.35 -2.10
N LEU A 43 -17.58 -3.80 -1.80
CA LEU A 43 -17.33 -5.01 -1.03
C LEU A 43 -17.84 -4.90 0.41
N ASP A 44 -17.62 -3.75 1.06
CA ASP A 44 -18.09 -3.51 2.42
C ASP A 44 -19.61 -3.48 2.52
N ALA A 45 -20.30 -3.06 1.45
CA ALA A 45 -21.75 -3.12 1.34
C ALA A 45 -22.31 -4.56 1.17
N ARG A 46 -21.49 -5.54 0.76
CA ARG A 46 -21.96 -6.94 0.66
C ARG A 46 -22.11 -7.60 2.04
N ASN A 47 -23.05 -8.52 2.15
CA ASN A 47 -23.25 -9.32 3.36
C ASN A 47 -22.29 -10.52 3.42
N PHE A 48 -21.01 -10.23 3.61
CA PHE A 48 -19.96 -11.22 3.80
C PHE A 48 -19.39 -11.17 5.22
N TYR A 49 -18.91 -12.31 5.72
CA TYR A 49 -18.15 -12.39 6.96
C TYR A 49 -16.89 -11.53 6.87
N ARG A 50 -16.47 -10.98 8.01
CA ARG A 50 -15.33 -10.04 8.10
C ARG A 50 -14.03 -10.62 7.54
N GLU A 51 -13.73 -11.88 7.88
CA GLU A 51 -12.52 -12.58 7.38
C GLU A 51 -12.56 -12.71 5.87
N HIS A 52 -13.72 -13.07 5.31
CA HIS A 52 -13.89 -13.20 3.87
C HIS A 52 -13.74 -11.87 3.12
N LYS A 53 -14.23 -10.76 3.71
CA LYS A 53 -13.96 -9.41 3.19
C LYS A 53 -12.47 -9.09 3.24
N GLY A 54 -11.79 -9.49 4.32
CA GLY A 54 -10.34 -9.33 4.48
C GLY A 54 -9.58 -10.00 3.34
N ASP A 55 -9.88 -11.27 3.04
CA ASP A 55 -9.25 -12.03 1.96
C ASP A 55 -9.44 -11.34 0.60
N ILE A 56 -10.68 -10.92 0.26
CA ILE A 56 -10.95 -10.23 -1.01
C ILE A 56 -10.20 -8.89 -1.07
N LYS A 57 -10.20 -8.10 0.02
CA LYS A 57 -9.46 -6.84 0.08
C LYS A 57 -7.96 -7.04 -0.13
N LEU A 58 -7.38 -8.09 0.46
CA LEU A 58 -5.97 -8.41 0.30
C LEU A 58 -5.63 -8.70 -1.15
N GLU A 59 -6.37 -9.59 -1.80
CA GLU A 59 -6.13 -9.96 -3.20
C GLU A 59 -6.30 -8.75 -4.14
N LEU A 60 -7.33 -7.91 -3.92
CA LEU A 60 -7.50 -6.67 -4.66
C LEU A 60 -6.35 -5.69 -4.43
N ALA A 61 -5.84 -5.56 -3.20
CA ALA A 61 -4.68 -4.72 -2.91
C ALA A 61 -3.42 -5.22 -3.61
N ILE A 62 -3.18 -6.55 -3.64
CA ILE A 62 -2.06 -7.17 -4.35
C ILE A 62 -2.15 -6.85 -5.85
N ASN A 63 -3.32 -7.05 -6.45
CA ASN A 63 -3.56 -6.73 -7.86
C ASN A 63 -3.33 -5.24 -8.16
N ALA A 64 -3.83 -4.35 -7.29
CA ALA A 64 -3.68 -2.90 -7.47
C ALA A 64 -2.24 -2.40 -7.27
N PHE A 65 -1.46 -3.05 -6.42
CA PHE A 65 -0.09 -2.65 -6.08
C PHE A 65 0.89 -2.79 -7.26
N ASN A 66 0.59 -3.67 -8.22
CA ASN A 66 1.24 -3.75 -9.54
C ASN A 66 2.78 -3.75 -9.52
N SER A 67 3.40 -4.31 -8.47
CA SER A 67 4.85 -4.54 -8.36
C SER A 67 5.17 -5.61 -7.31
N ASP A 68 5.42 -6.83 -7.79
CA ASP A 68 5.74 -7.97 -6.93
C ASP A 68 7.05 -7.77 -6.16
N GLU A 69 8.04 -7.15 -6.79
CA GLU A 69 9.34 -6.90 -6.15
C GLU A 69 9.22 -5.91 -4.99
N MET A 70 8.50 -4.79 -5.20
CA MET A 70 8.26 -3.82 -4.14
C MET A 70 7.43 -4.42 -3.01
N LEU A 71 6.43 -5.24 -3.35
CA LEU A 71 5.57 -5.90 -2.36
C LEU A 71 6.38 -6.88 -1.51
N LYS A 72 7.25 -7.66 -2.15
CA LYS A 72 8.21 -8.53 -1.47
C LYS A 72 9.13 -7.72 -0.56
N ASN A 73 9.61 -6.58 -1.03
CA ASN A 73 10.54 -5.73 -0.28
C ASN A 73 9.95 -5.16 1.02
N ILE A 74 8.65 -4.87 1.06
CA ILE A 74 7.97 -4.34 2.25
C ILE A 74 7.35 -5.44 3.15
N ARG A 75 7.18 -6.65 2.61
CA ARG A 75 6.62 -7.81 3.33
C ARG A 75 7.68 -8.64 4.03
N ASP A 76 8.84 -8.81 3.41
CA ASP A 76 9.88 -9.71 3.90
C ASP A 76 10.74 -9.01 4.97
N GLU A 77 11.46 -9.79 5.79
CA GLU A 77 12.39 -9.24 6.80
C GLU A 77 13.55 -8.45 6.17
N VAL A 78 14.07 -7.47 6.92
CA VAL A 78 15.21 -6.66 6.51
C VAL A 78 16.41 -7.56 6.19
N SER A 79 16.98 -7.39 5.00
CA SER A 79 18.15 -8.12 4.52
C SER A 79 19.03 -7.24 3.64
N GLU A 80 20.15 -7.78 3.16
CA GLU A 80 21.03 -7.12 2.20
C GLU A 80 20.32 -6.79 0.87
N ASN A 81 19.24 -7.51 0.56
CA ASN A 81 18.42 -7.29 -0.63
C ASN A 81 17.29 -6.28 -0.41
N THR A 82 17.12 -5.75 0.81
CA THR A 82 16.11 -4.73 1.09
C THR A 82 16.47 -3.44 0.36
N SER A 83 15.81 -3.22 -0.78
CA SER A 83 16.00 -2.04 -1.59
C SER A 83 15.47 -0.81 -0.88
N ILE A 84 16.23 0.28 -0.99
CA ILE A 84 15.83 1.62 -0.53
C ILE A 84 15.68 2.58 -1.72
N THR A 85 15.89 2.10 -2.94
CA THR A 85 15.96 2.89 -4.17
C THR A 85 14.71 2.80 -5.01
N TYR A 86 13.69 2.06 -4.57
CA TYR A 86 12.41 2.08 -5.27
C TYR A 86 11.83 3.50 -5.19
N ASP A 87 11.35 4.00 -6.33
CA ASP A 87 10.39 5.09 -6.35
C ASP A 87 9.08 4.50 -5.82
N TYR A 88 8.99 4.41 -4.48
CA TYR A 88 7.84 3.83 -3.81
C TYR A 88 6.62 4.65 -4.20
N ARG A 89 5.85 4.20 -5.18
CA ARG A 89 4.61 4.85 -5.60
C ARG A 89 3.46 4.16 -4.89
N PHE A 90 3.56 4.12 -3.56
CA PHE A 90 2.61 3.39 -2.75
C PHE A 90 1.18 3.90 -2.99
N SER A 91 0.25 2.99 -3.25
CA SER A 91 -1.17 3.26 -3.05
C SER A 91 -1.43 3.33 -1.55
N PRO A 92 -1.85 4.47 -0.98
CA PRO A 92 -2.18 4.56 0.44
C PRO A 92 -3.24 3.54 0.86
N VAL A 93 -4.24 3.26 0.00
CA VAL A 93 -5.32 2.31 0.29
C VAL A 93 -4.79 0.88 0.33
N ALA A 94 -3.95 0.48 -0.63
CA ALA A 94 -3.35 -0.85 -0.65
C ALA A 94 -2.41 -1.06 0.56
N MET A 95 -1.53 -0.09 0.83
CA MET A 95 -0.59 -0.14 1.96
C MET A 95 -1.31 -0.25 3.30
N LYS A 96 -2.35 0.58 3.50
CA LYS A 96 -3.19 0.51 4.70
C LYS A 96 -3.85 -0.86 4.85
N THR A 97 -4.35 -1.44 3.76
CA THR A 97 -4.96 -2.77 3.77
C THR A 97 -3.95 -3.84 4.16
N PHE A 98 -2.74 -3.81 3.59
CA PHE A 98 -1.68 -4.73 3.97
C PHE A 98 -1.33 -4.60 5.45
N ALA A 99 -1.24 -3.38 5.99
CA ALA A 99 -1.00 -3.14 7.42
C ALA A 99 -2.15 -3.64 8.32
N GLU A 100 -3.41 -3.39 7.94
CA GLU A 100 -4.60 -3.82 8.67
C GLU A 100 -4.78 -5.34 8.70
N LEU A 101 -4.30 -6.04 7.66
CA LEU A 101 -4.40 -7.51 7.54
C LEU A 101 -3.15 -8.23 8.04
N GLY A 102 -2.00 -7.55 8.12
CA GLY A 102 -0.78 -8.07 8.75
C GLY A 102 0.15 -8.69 7.73
N TYR A 103 0.06 -8.17 6.51
CA TYR A 103 0.79 -8.62 5.35
C TYR A 103 2.13 -7.89 5.17
N LEU A 104 2.50 -7.00 6.10
CA LEU A 104 3.74 -6.22 6.07
C LEU A 104 4.67 -6.63 7.21
N ASN A 105 5.98 -6.41 7.04
CA ASN A 105 6.94 -6.56 8.13
C ASN A 105 7.23 -5.21 8.79
N LEU A 106 6.95 -5.10 10.09
CA LEU A 106 7.06 -3.84 10.83
C LEU A 106 8.50 -3.29 10.82
N SER A 107 9.49 -4.15 11.10
CA SER A 107 10.90 -3.77 11.13
C SER A 107 11.37 -3.26 9.77
N THR A 108 10.89 -3.88 8.69
CA THR A 108 11.18 -3.46 7.32
C THR A 108 10.58 -2.10 6.99
N LEU A 109 9.32 -1.84 7.38
CA LEU A 109 8.71 -0.53 7.17
C LEU A 109 9.45 0.58 7.93
N ILE A 110 9.82 0.32 9.20
CA ILE A 110 10.60 1.25 10.03
C ILE A 110 11.95 1.56 9.36
N TYR A 111 12.66 0.52 8.90
CA TYR A 111 13.94 0.67 8.22
C TYR A 111 13.83 1.54 6.96
N ILE A 112 12.87 1.26 6.08
CA ILE A 112 12.66 2.02 4.84
C ILE A 112 12.28 3.48 5.18
N ARG A 113 11.37 3.68 6.13
CA ARG A 113 10.90 5.01 6.57
C ARG A 113 12.06 5.85 7.11
N ASP A 114 12.93 5.29 7.95
CA ASP A 114 14.07 6.00 8.52
C ASP A 114 15.07 6.43 7.43
N ARG A 115 15.30 5.58 6.43
CA ARG A 115 16.17 5.88 5.29
C ARG A 115 15.61 6.99 4.41
N LEU A 116 14.31 6.93 4.07
CA LEU A 116 13.65 7.99 3.31
C LEU A 116 13.67 9.33 4.07
N ALA A 117 13.39 9.30 5.37
CA ALA A 117 13.44 10.49 6.22
C ALA A 117 14.86 11.10 6.29
N HIS A 118 15.89 10.25 6.34
CA HIS A 118 17.29 10.70 6.28
C HIS A 118 17.60 11.44 4.97
N GLU A 119 17.20 10.90 3.81
CA GLU A 119 17.43 11.55 2.52
C GLU A 119 16.66 12.88 2.40
N VAL A 120 15.41 12.93 2.86
CA VAL A 120 14.64 14.19 2.91
C VAL A 120 15.34 15.23 3.79
N HIS A 121 15.85 14.82 4.96
CA HIS A 121 16.53 15.72 5.88
C HIS A 121 17.86 16.25 5.32
N LYS A 122 18.67 15.35 4.75
CA LYS A 122 19.97 15.66 4.12
C LYS A 122 19.84 16.71 3.03
N HIS A 123 18.75 16.67 2.27
CA HIS A 123 18.50 17.56 1.14
C HIS A 123 17.44 18.65 1.44
N ARG A 124 17.15 18.94 2.72
CA ARG A 124 16.10 19.91 3.12
C ARG A 124 16.30 21.34 2.59
N ASN A 125 17.53 21.72 2.28
CA ASN A 125 17.89 23.05 1.76
C ASN A 125 18.19 23.02 0.25
N ALA A 126 17.87 21.91 -0.44
CA ALA A 126 18.02 21.79 -1.88
C ALA A 126 17.18 22.87 -2.59
N ASN A 127 17.71 23.39 -3.70
CA ASN A 127 16.91 24.25 -4.56
C ASN A 127 15.79 23.44 -5.25
N SER A 128 14.86 24.12 -5.93
CA SER A 128 13.71 23.45 -6.55
C SER A 128 14.09 22.36 -7.57
N MET A 129 15.19 22.55 -8.31
CA MET A 129 15.67 21.58 -9.30
C MET A 129 16.30 20.36 -8.62
N GLU A 130 17.12 20.58 -7.60
CA GLU A 130 17.70 19.51 -6.78
C GLU A 130 16.61 18.73 -6.04
N ALA A 131 15.63 19.41 -5.47
CA ALA A 131 14.50 18.80 -4.78
C ALA A 131 13.67 17.88 -5.70
N PHE A 132 13.54 18.26 -6.97
CA PHE A 132 12.93 17.43 -8.01
C PHE A 132 13.79 16.23 -8.35
N VAL A 133 15.10 16.42 -8.60
CA VAL A 133 16.04 15.33 -8.92
C VAL A 133 16.11 14.28 -7.81
N TYR A 134 16.07 14.72 -6.54
CA TYR A 134 16.07 13.83 -5.38
C TYR A 134 14.67 13.32 -4.99
N ASN A 135 13.63 13.67 -5.73
CA ASN A 135 12.24 13.30 -5.44
C ASN A 135 11.82 13.54 -3.97
N LEU A 136 12.20 14.69 -3.39
CA LEU A 136 11.99 14.94 -1.95
C LEU A 136 10.51 14.93 -1.56
N GLN A 137 9.63 15.35 -2.48
CA GLN A 137 8.18 15.31 -2.28
C GLN A 137 7.66 13.87 -2.25
N GLY A 138 8.07 13.03 -3.21
CA GLY A 138 7.69 11.61 -3.22
C GLY A 138 8.19 10.89 -1.98
N ASN A 139 9.44 11.10 -1.59
CA ASN A 139 10.00 10.52 -0.37
C ASN A 139 9.23 10.95 0.90
N SER A 140 8.86 12.23 0.98
CA SER A 140 8.07 12.75 2.11
C SER A 140 6.68 12.13 2.18
N LEU A 141 6.00 11.98 1.03
CA LEU A 141 4.70 11.32 0.95
C LEU A 141 4.81 9.84 1.38
N ASN A 142 5.84 9.14 0.93
CA ASN A 142 6.10 7.75 1.32
C ASN A 142 6.36 7.60 2.81
N CYS A 143 7.13 8.51 3.42
CA CYS A 143 7.29 8.55 4.87
C CYS A 143 5.95 8.66 5.59
N SER A 144 5.04 9.51 5.09
CA SER A 144 3.69 9.64 5.67
C SER A 144 2.91 8.34 5.58
N ILE A 145 2.87 7.69 4.40
CA ILE A 145 2.15 6.42 4.20
C ILE A 145 2.74 5.32 5.09
N LEU A 146 4.07 5.24 5.21
CA LEU A 146 4.74 4.26 6.05
C LEU A 146 4.45 4.50 7.53
N ASN A 147 4.42 5.75 8.00
CA ASN A 147 4.06 6.07 9.38
C ASN A 147 2.63 5.63 9.70
N ASP A 148 1.67 5.87 8.80
CA ASP A 148 0.28 5.41 8.97
C ASP A 148 0.22 3.88 9.09
N CYS A 149 0.99 3.16 8.27
CA CYS A 149 1.05 1.71 8.31
C CYS A 149 1.68 1.19 9.62
N ILE A 150 2.78 1.81 10.06
CA ILE A 150 3.45 1.48 11.32
C ILE A 150 2.49 1.66 12.50
N GLU A 151 1.77 2.79 12.57
CA GLU A 151 0.82 3.05 13.65
C GLU A 151 -0.32 2.02 13.68
N ILE A 152 -0.83 1.62 12.51
CA ILE A 152 -1.85 0.57 12.39
C ILE A 152 -1.30 -0.77 12.92
N MET A 153 -0.09 -1.13 12.53
CA MET A 153 0.54 -2.40 12.92
C MET A 153 0.84 -2.43 14.42
N GLU A 154 1.40 -1.36 15.00
CA GLU A 154 1.66 -1.25 16.43
C GLU A 154 0.37 -1.35 17.25
N LYS A 155 -0.70 -0.68 16.83
CA LYS A 155 -2.02 -0.81 17.47
C LYS A 155 -2.55 -2.25 17.44
N ARG A 156 -2.30 -2.99 16.36
CA ARG A 156 -2.71 -4.41 16.26
C ARG A 156 -1.93 -5.31 17.19
N VAL A 157 -0.60 -5.14 17.26
CA VAL A 157 0.25 -5.87 18.21
C VAL A 157 -0.21 -5.61 19.64
N ASN A 158 -0.44 -4.34 19.99
CA ASN A 158 -0.89 -3.96 21.33
C ASN A 158 -2.28 -4.50 21.68
N ARG A 159 -3.18 -4.65 20.71
CA ARG A 159 -4.51 -5.27 20.91
C ARG A 159 -4.47 -6.80 21.00
N ALA A 160 -3.47 -7.45 20.43
CA ALA A 160 -3.30 -8.91 20.51
C ALA A 160 -2.69 -9.36 21.85
N ASN A 161 -2.04 -8.44 22.57
CA ASN A 161 -1.40 -8.68 23.87
C ASN A 161 -2.28 -8.33 25.08
N VAL A 162 -3.56 -8.02 24.86
CA VAL A 162 -4.59 -7.71 25.88
C VAL A 162 -5.68 -8.77 25.81
#